data_AF-A0A2D8FRQ8-F1
#
_entry.id   AF-A0A2D8FRQ8-F1
#
_cell.length_a   1.000
_cell.length_b   1.000
_cell.length_c   1.000
_cell.angle_alpha   90.00
_cell.angle_beta   90.00
_cell.angle_gamma   90.00
#
_symmetry.space_group_name_H-M   'P 1'
#
loop_
_entity.id
_entity.type
_entity.pdbx_description
1 polymer ?
#
loop_
_entity_poly.entity_id
_entity_poly.type
_entity_poly.pdbx_seq_one_letter_code
_entity_poly.pdbx_strand_id
1 'polypeptide(L)'
;MLRTAVALRHVAFEDLGSFQTVLEAAGYKVHYYDIGVDALWTLDPVKTALVIVLGGPIGVYEAERYPFLAEELNFLRARLAEGRP
;
A
#
# COMPACT_ATOMS: atom_id res chain seq x y z
N MET A 1 -6.09 8.29 -19.25
CA MET A 1 -6.72 8.09 -17.92
C MET A 1 -5.62 8.21 -16.89
N LEU A 2 -5.86 8.96 -15.81
CA LEU A 2 -4.93 9.04 -14.69
C LEU A 2 -4.87 7.67 -14.00
N ARG A 3 -3.68 7.06 -13.87
CA ARG A 3 -3.51 5.80 -13.13
C ARG A 3 -3.06 6.11 -11.72
N THR A 4 -3.60 5.41 -10.73
CA THR A 4 -3.22 5.62 -9.32
C THR A 4 -2.25 4.53 -8.87
N ALA A 5 -1.14 4.94 -8.26
CA ALA A 5 -0.25 4.06 -7.50
C ALA A 5 -0.43 4.37 -6.01
N VAL A 6 -0.75 3.36 -5.21
CA VAL A 6 -0.87 3.50 -3.76
C VAL A 6 0.35 2.89 -3.08
N ALA A 7 1.00 3.67 -2.22
CA ALA A 7 2.06 3.19 -1.34
C ALA A 7 1.51 3.00 0.08
N LEU A 8 1.42 1.75 0.52
CA LEU A 8 1.12 1.40 1.91
C LEU A 8 2.38 1.65 2.73
N ARG A 9 2.32 2.63 3.64
CA ARG A 9 3.47 3.12 4.41
C ARG A 9 3.27 2.83 5.88
N HIS A 10 4.28 2.22 6.51
CA HIS A 10 4.21 1.82 7.91
C HIS A 10 4.82 2.84 8.87
N VAL A 11 5.78 3.64 8.40
CA VAL A 11 6.41 4.73 9.15
C VAL A 11 6.68 5.91 8.21
N ALA A 12 6.51 7.14 8.70
CA ALA A 12 6.49 8.34 7.86
C ALA A 12 7.76 8.57 7.03
N PHE A 13 8.92 8.06 7.48
CA PHE A 13 10.22 8.24 6.82
C PHE A 13 10.58 7.12 5.83
N GLU A 14 9.84 6.01 5.79
CA GLU A 14 10.00 5.00 4.75
C GLU A 14 9.06 5.35 3.61
N ASP A 15 9.57 6.10 2.63
CA ASP A 15 8.83 6.55 1.44
C ASP A 15 9.21 5.75 0.18
N LEU A 16 8.67 6.14 -0.98
CA LEU A 16 8.97 5.47 -2.25
C LEU A 16 10.39 5.75 -2.77
N GLY A 17 11.12 6.70 -2.19
CA GLY A 17 12.43 7.15 -2.64
C GLY A 17 12.45 7.39 -4.15
N SER A 18 13.43 6.79 -4.82
CA SER A 18 13.63 6.90 -6.28
C SER A 18 12.45 6.39 -7.12
N PHE A 19 11.58 5.52 -6.59
CA PHE A 19 10.42 5.03 -7.35
C PHE A 19 9.37 6.10 -7.59
N GLN A 20 9.25 7.11 -6.70
CA GLN A 20 8.23 8.15 -6.85
C GLN A 20 8.39 8.89 -8.18
N THR A 21 9.60 9.38 -8.48
CA THR A 21 9.90 10.10 -9.72
C THR A 21 9.63 9.23 -10.96
N VAL A 22 9.96 7.93 -10.90
CA VAL A 22 9.74 7.00 -12.03
C VAL A 22 8.24 6.76 -12.26
N LEU A 23 7.46 6.60 -11.20
CA LEU A 23 6.01 6.41 -11.27
C LEU A 23 5.30 7.66 -11.81
N GLU A 24 5.67 8.83 -11.31
CA GLU A 24 5.14 10.11 -11.77
C GLU A 24 5.48 10.34 -13.25
N ALA A 25 6.72 10.07 -13.68
CA ALA A 25 7.13 10.14 -15.08
C ALA A 25 6.37 9.14 -15.98
N ALA A 26 5.97 7.99 -15.43
CA ALA A 26 5.12 7.01 -16.12
C ALA A 26 3.61 7.39 -16.10
N GLY A 27 3.25 8.56 -15.55
CA GLY A 27 1.88 9.07 -15.54
C GLY A 27 1.01 8.56 -14.39
N TYR A 28 1.61 7.98 -13.34
CA TYR A 28 0.90 7.63 -12.13
C TYR A 28 0.73 8.85 -11.21
N LYS A 29 -0.46 8.97 -10.61
CA LYS A 29 -0.64 9.77 -9.41
C LYS A 29 -0.34 8.88 -8.20
N VAL A 30 0.69 9.26 -7.45
CA VAL A 30 1.09 8.57 -6.22
C VAL A 30 0.23 9.04 -5.05
N HIS A 31 -0.24 8.09 -4.25
CA HIS A 31 -0.93 8.32 -3.00
C HIS A 31 -0.29 7.47 -1.90
N TYR A 32 0.08 8.09 -0.79
CA TYR A 32 0.48 7.36 0.41
C TYR A 32 -0.75 7.00 1.23
N TYR A 33 -0.69 5.82 1.83
CA TYR A 33 -1.69 5.30 2.76
C TYR A 33 -0.93 4.86 4.02
N ASP A 34 -1.05 5.63 5.08
CA ASP A 34 -0.34 5.38 6.34
C ASP A 34 -1.07 4.28 7.11
N ILE A 35 -0.52 3.07 7.10
CA ILE A 35 -1.15 1.89 7.67
C ILE A 35 -1.30 2.04 9.19
N GLY A 36 -2.50 1.72 9.70
CA GLY A 36 -2.86 1.92 11.11
C GLY A 36 -3.30 3.35 11.46
N VAL A 37 -3.21 4.29 10.52
CA VAL A 37 -3.75 5.66 10.64
C VAL A 37 -4.90 5.86 9.66
N ASP A 38 -4.66 5.57 8.39
CA ASP A 38 -5.66 5.67 7.34
C ASP A 38 -6.55 4.41 7.28
N ALA A 39 -7.82 4.62 6.95
CA ALA A 39 -8.83 3.58 6.92
C ALA A 39 -8.71 2.68 5.66
N LEU A 40 -7.93 1.59 5.71
CA LEU A 40 -7.57 0.79 4.52
C LEU A 40 -8.78 0.27 3.73
N TRP A 41 -9.90 0.03 4.40
CA TRP A 41 -11.16 -0.41 3.79
C TRP A 41 -11.75 0.57 2.76
N THR A 42 -11.31 1.84 2.74
CA THR A 42 -11.75 2.80 1.71
C THR A 42 -11.07 2.57 0.35
N LEU A 43 -10.00 1.77 0.32
CA LEU A 43 -9.27 1.43 -0.90
C LEU A 43 -9.85 0.16 -1.53
N ASP A 44 -10.22 0.24 -2.81
CA ASP A 44 -10.64 -0.93 -3.58
C ASP A 44 -9.39 -1.70 -4.06
N PRO A 45 -9.16 -2.95 -3.59
CA PRO A 45 -7.97 -3.72 -3.92
C PRO A 45 -7.92 -4.14 -5.39
N VAL A 46 -9.02 -4.05 -6.14
CA VAL A 46 -9.10 -4.52 -7.53
C VAL A 46 -9.07 -3.36 -8.53
N LYS A 47 -9.65 -2.21 -8.16
CA LYS A 47 -9.67 -1.02 -9.04
C LYS A 47 -8.38 -0.20 -8.97
N THR A 48 -7.64 -0.29 -7.87
CA THR A 48 -6.36 0.41 -7.72
C THR A 48 -5.34 -0.16 -8.70
N ALA A 49 -4.74 0.68 -9.55
CA ALA A 49 -3.93 0.21 -10.68
C ALA A 49 -2.59 -0.41 -10.25
N LEU A 50 -1.97 0.12 -9.20
CA LEU A 50 -0.75 -0.39 -8.61
C LEU A 50 -0.78 -0.20 -7.09
N VAL A 51 -0.40 -1.23 -6.33
CA VAL A 51 -0.16 -1.14 -4.88
C VAL A 51 1.29 -1.49 -4.59
N ILE A 52 1.93 -0.71 -3.73
CA ILE A 52 3.32 -0.88 -3.30
C ILE A 52 3.28 -0.97 -1.78
N VAL A 53 3.77 -2.08 -1.23
CA VAL A 53 3.93 -2.25 0.21
C VAL A 53 5.33 -1.81 0.59
N LEU A 54 5.45 -0.72 1.35
CA LEU A 54 6.74 -0.23 1.83
C LEU A 54 7.21 -1.03 3.04
N GLY A 55 8.48 -0.86 3.41
CA GLY A 55 9.02 -1.46 4.61
C GLY A 55 8.43 -0.85 5.89
N GLY A 56 8.94 -1.34 7.01
CA GLY A 56 8.69 -0.79 8.32
C GLY A 56 9.43 -1.60 9.40
N PRO A 57 9.65 -1.02 10.58
CA PRO A 57 10.23 -1.72 11.73
C PRO A 57 9.19 -2.61 12.44
N ILE A 58 8.44 -3.40 11.66
CA ILE A 58 7.32 -4.23 12.13
C ILE A 58 7.54 -5.67 11.68
N GLY A 59 7.49 -6.61 12.64
CA GLY A 59 7.47 -8.03 12.34
C GLY A 59 6.10 -8.50 11.89
N VAL A 60 6.04 -9.29 10.81
CA VAL A 60 4.78 -9.85 10.27
C VAL A 60 3.99 -10.72 11.26
N TYR A 61 4.64 -11.19 12.34
CA TYR A 61 4.03 -12.00 13.39
C TYR A 61 3.47 -11.18 14.56
N GLU A 62 3.68 -9.87 14.57
CA GLU A 62 3.29 -8.97 15.67
C GLU A 62 1.83 -8.50 15.56
N ALA A 63 0.92 -9.30 14.98
CA ALA A 63 -0.47 -8.91 14.73
C ALA A 63 -1.26 -8.52 16.00
N GLU A 64 -0.89 -9.07 17.17
CA GLU A 64 -1.47 -8.65 18.45
C GLU A 64 -1.10 -7.22 18.82
N ARG A 65 0.14 -6.82 18.51
CA ARG A 65 0.67 -5.46 18.77
C ARG A 65 0.25 -4.48 17.68
N TYR A 66 0.13 -4.97 16.45
CA TYR A 66 -0.21 -4.21 15.25
C TYR A 66 -1.40 -4.83 14.53
N PRO A 67 -2.64 -4.56 14.99
CA PRO A 67 -3.86 -5.17 14.42
C PRO A 67 -4.06 -4.88 12.93
N PHE A 68 -3.50 -3.77 12.43
CA PHE A 68 -3.53 -3.42 11.01
C PHE A 68 -2.92 -4.48 10.09
N LEU A 69 -2.01 -5.33 10.60
CA LEU A 69 -1.39 -6.42 9.82
C LEU A 69 -2.44 -7.41 9.32
N ALA A 70 -3.51 -7.65 10.09
CA ALA A 70 -4.61 -8.50 9.65
C ALA A 70 -5.43 -7.85 8.54
N GLU A 71 -5.66 -6.54 8.62
CA GLU A 71 -6.39 -5.77 7.60
C GLU A 71 -5.61 -5.72 6.30
N GLU A 72 -4.31 -5.40 6.37
CA GLU A 72 -3.42 -5.36 5.22
C GLU A 72 -3.30 -6.72 4.53
N LEU A 73 -3.14 -7.81 5.30
CA LEU A 73 -3.08 -9.16 4.74
C LEU A 73 -4.36 -9.54 3.99
N ASN A 74 -5.53 -9.16 4.52
CA ASN A 74 -6.80 -9.41 3.85
C ASN A 74 -6.94 -8.58 2.57
N PHE A 75 -6.51 -7.32 2.59
CA PHE A 75 -6.46 -6.46 1.40
C PHE A 75 -5.57 -7.05 0.31
N LEU A 76 -4.35 -7.49 0.66
CA LEU A 76 -3.39 -8.07 -0.29
C LEU A 76 -3.88 -9.42 -0.83
N ARG A 77 -4.52 -10.25 0.00
CA ARG A 77 -5.15 -11.51 -0.46
C ARG A 77 -6.21 -11.27 -1.52
N ALA A 78 -7.11 -10.30 -1.30
CA ALA A 78 -8.14 -9.96 -2.27
C ALA A 78 -7.53 -9.46 -3.60
N ARG A 79 -6.47 -8.65 -3.52
CA ARG A 79 -5.74 -8.15 -4.70
C ARG A 79 -5.08 -9.28 -5.49
N LEU A 80 -4.37 -10.17 -4.80
CA LEU A 80 -3.65 -11.29 -5.42
C LEU A 80 -4.60 -12.33 -6.02
N ALA A 81 -5.77 -12.56 -5.42
CA ALA A 81 -6.78 -13.45 -5.96
C ALA A 81 -7.27 -13.01 -7.36
N GLU A 82 -7.24 -11.70 -7.64
CA GLU A 82 -7.61 -11.10 -8.93
C GLU A 82 -6.41 -10.91 -9.87
N GLY A 83 -5.22 -11.41 -9.52
CA GLY A 83 -4.01 -11.30 -10.34
C GLY A 83 -3.55 -9.86 -10.59
N ARG A 84 -3.89 -8.93 -9.68
CA ARG A 84 -3.51 -7.52 -9.78
C ARG A 84 -2.10 -7.29 -9.20
N PRO A 85 -1.32 -6.35 -9.79
CA PRO A 85 -0.01 -5.97 -9.27
C PRO A 85 -0.13 -5.04 -8.06
#